data_AF-A0A1I3TAY1-F1
#
_entry.id   AF-A0A1I3TAY1-F1
#
_cell.length_a   1.000
_cell.length_b   1.000
_cell.length_c   1.000
_cell.angle_alpha   90.00
_cell.angle_beta   90.00
_cell.angle_gamma   90.00
#
_symmetry.space_group_name_H-M   'P 1'
#
loop_
_entity.id
_entity.type
_entity.pdbx_description
1 polymer ?
#
loop_
_entity_poly.entity_id
_entity_poly.type
_entity_poly.pdbx_seq_one_letter_code
_entity_poly.pdbx_strand_id
1 'polypeptide(L)'
;MDQASETALPGQEVLERLGVRSAVPLGGRLNLHWLVAAQHERLVLRRWAPGTSREDIDYEARLLRRVAALGWPVAPIVEGPLEAQGAM
;
A
#
# COMPACT_ATOMS: atom_id res chain seq x y z
N MET A 1 8.41 -2.17 25.30
CA MET A 1 8.14 -0.88 24.63
C MET A 1 9.10 -0.82 23.46
N ASP A 2 8.75 -1.50 22.36
CA ASP A 2 9.60 -1.67 21.18
C ASP A 2 9.17 -0.68 20.09
N GLN A 3 9.95 0.38 19.90
CA GLN A 3 9.76 1.38 18.84
C GLN A 3 10.56 1.01 17.58
N ALA A 4 10.48 -0.24 17.12
CA ALA A 4 11.26 -0.72 15.97
C ALA A 4 10.49 -0.80 14.65
N SER A 5 9.17 -0.61 14.62
CA SER A 5 8.35 -0.91 13.42
C SER A 5 7.83 0.29 12.64
N GLU A 6 8.22 1.52 12.95
CA GLU A 6 7.71 2.73 12.23
C GLU A 6 8.36 2.98 10.87
N THR A 7 9.44 2.25 10.53
CA THR A 7 10.29 2.59 9.37
C THR A 7 10.74 1.37 8.56
N ALA A 8 10.26 0.17 8.89
CA ALA A 8 10.64 -1.05 8.17
C ALA A 8 10.30 -0.90 6.68
N LEU A 9 11.23 -1.25 5.81
CA LEU A 9 11.00 -1.23 4.37
C LEU A 9 10.10 -2.42 3.97
N PRO A 10 9.34 -2.32 2.87
CA PRO A 10 8.63 -3.47 2.31
C PRO A 10 9.63 -4.57 1.98
N GLY A 11 9.24 -5.83 2.22
CA GLY A 11 10.05 -6.98 1.84
C GLY A 11 10.34 -6.98 0.34
N GLN A 12 11.54 -7.43 -0.04
CA GLN A 12 11.98 -7.44 -1.44
C GLN A 12 11.03 -8.23 -2.35
N GLU A 13 10.48 -9.36 -1.86
CA GLU A 13 9.47 -10.15 -2.59
C GLU A 13 8.25 -9.30 -2.98
N VAL A 14 7.77 -8.42 -2.09
CA VAL A 14 6.63 -7.55 -2.36
C VAL A 14 6.95 -6.56 -3.48
N LEU A 15 8.15 -5.96 -3.43
CA LEU A 15 8.60 -5.03 -4.45
C LEU A 15 8.73 -5.71 -5.81
N GLU A 16 9.30 -6.91 -5.85
CA GLU A 16 9.45 -7.72 -7.07
C GLU A 16 8.11 -8.14 -7.65
N ARG A 17 7.19 -8.65 -6.82
CA ARG A 17 5.84 -9.07 -7.26
C ARG A 17 5.02 -7.93 -7.85
N LEU A 18 5.19 -6.72 -7.31
CA LEU A 18 4.53 -5.51 -7.79
C LEU A 18 5.31 -4.80 -8.92
N GLY A 19 6.51 -5.28 -9.28
CA GLY A 19 7.35 -4.64 -10.29
C GLY A 19 7.78 -3.22 -9.92
N VAL A 20 7.84 -2.89 -8.62
CA VAL A 20 8.21 -1.56 -8.12
C VAL A 20 9.61 -1.57 -7.51
N ARG A 21 10.27 -0.43 -7.55
CA ARG A 21 11.64 -0.23 -7.05
C ARG A 21 11.66 0.86 -6.00
N SER A 22 12.65 0.81 -5.11
CA SER A 22 12.98 1.81 -4.08
C SER A 22 11.80 2.22 -3.20
N ALA A 23 11.86 1.94 -1.89
CA ALA A 23 10.83 2.37 -0.96
C ALA A 23 11.36 3.47 -0.04
N VAL A 24 10.75 4.66 -0.10
CA VAL A 24 11.00 5.73 0.87
C VAL A 24 9.82 5.79 1.83
N PRO A 25 10.02 5.62 3.15
CA PRO A 25 8.94 5.75 4.13
C PRO A 25 8.25 7.11 4.03
N LEU A 26 6.93 7.09 3.94
CA LEU A 26 6.07 8.28 4.07
C LEU A 26 5.46 8.39 5.47
N GLY A 27 5.72 7.38 6.31
CA GLY A 27 5.13 7.22 7.63
C GLY A 27 3.72 6.64 7.58
N GLY A 28 3.00 6.83 8.68
CA GLY A 28 1.64 6.34 8.88
C GLY A 28 1.50 5.67 10.24
N ARG A 29 0.34 5.91 10.89
CA ARG A 29 0.12 5.48 12.28
C ARG A 29 -0.43 4.06 12.38
N LEU A 30 -1.43 3.76 11.56
CA LEU A 30 -2.09 2.44 11.54
C LEU A 30 -1.62 1.65 10.32
N ASN A 31 -1.78 2.24 9.14
CA ASN A 31 -1.22 1.73 7.90
C ASN A 31 0.17 2.32 7.69
N LEU A 32 1.07 1.54 7.13
CA LEU A 32 2.39 2.02 6.71
C LEU A 32 2.35 2.37 5.22
N HIS A 33 3.03 3.46 4.85
CA HIS A 33 3.08 3.94 3.49
C HIS A 33 4.53 4.16 3.05
N TRP A 34 4.81 3.79 1.81
CA TRP A 34 6.08 4.09 1.16
C TRP A 34 5.83 4.70 -0.21
N LEU A 35 6.66 5.67 -0.58
CA LEU A 35 6.79 6.11 -1.96
C LEU A 35 7.63 5.08 -2.70
N VAL A 36 7.08 4.55 -3.79
CA VAL A 36 7.75 3.58 -4.66
C VAL A 36 7.78 4.06 -6.11
N ALA A 37 8.75 3.57 -6.88
CA ALA A 37 8.88 3.88 -8.30
C ALA A 37 8.46 2.69 -9.15
N ALA A 38 7.51 2.89 -10.05
CA ALA A 38 7.06 1.90 -11.03
C ALA A 38 7.35 2.45 -12.44
N GLN A 39 8.31 1.87 -13.15
CA GLN A 39 8.77 2.37 -14.46
C GLN A 39 9.06 3.89 -14.47
N HIS A 40 8.14 4.71 -15.00
CA HIS A 40 8.21 6.18 -15.12
C HIS A 40 7.32 6.94 -14.12
N GLU A 41 6.64 6.23 -13.23
CA GLU A 41 5.66 6.78 -12.30
C GLU A 41 6.12 6.62 -10.84
N ARG A 42 5.59 7.50 -9.99
CA ARG A 42 5.73 7.42 -8.54
C ARG A 42 4.39 7.01 -7.96
N LEU A 43 4.38 5.92 -7.21
CA LEU A 43 3.20 5.33 -6.59
C LEU A 43 3.35 5.30 -5.07
N VAL A 44 2.23 5.16 -4.38
CA VAL A 44 2.21 4.90 -2.94
C VAL A 44 1.90 3.43 -2.71
N LEU A 45 2.83 2.73 -2.07
CA LEU A 45 2.59 1.39 -1.55
C LEU A 45 2.03 1.51 -0.13
N ARG A 46 0.89 0.87 0.12
CA ARG A 46 0.24 0.84 1.45
C ARG A 46 0.25 -0.59 2.00
N ARG A 47 0.76 -0.75 3.22
CA ARG A 47 0.54 -1.95 4.04
C ARG A 47 -0.54 -1.65 5.07
N TRP A 48 -1.57 -2.47 5.08
CA TRP A 48 -2.66 -2.40 6.05
C TRP A 48 -2.19 -2.80 7.45
N ALA A 49 -2.78 -2.18 8.46
CA ALA A 49 -2.55 -2.54 9.85
C ALA A 49 -2.93 -4.01 10.10
N PRO A 50 -2.19 -4.73 10.95
CA PRO A 50 -2.59 -6.06 11.41
C PRO A 50 -4.02 -6.04 11.96
N GLY A 51 -4.80 -7.07 11.63
CA GLY A 51 -6.20 -7.19 12.06
C GLY A 51 -7.22 -6.44 11.18
N THR A 52 -6.79 -5.68 10.17
CA THR A 52 -7.70 -5.16 9.14
C THR A 52 -8.27 -6.34 8.35
N SER A 53 -9.61 -6.44 8.27
CA SER A 53 -10.25 -7.55 7.56
C SER A 53 -10.06 -7.42 6.05
N ARG A 54 -10.01 -8.56 5.36
CA ARG A 54 -9.97 -8.57 3.89
C ARG A 54 -11.22 -7.92 3.28
N GLU A 55 -12.37 -8.09 3.91
CA GLU A 55 -13.65 -7.54 3.46
C GLU A 55 -13.67 -6.01 3.49
N ASP A 56 -13.10 -5.41 4.54
CA ASP A 56 -12.97 -3.94 4.64
C ASP A 56 -12.03 -3.39 3.57
N ILE A 57 -10.91 -4.08 3.33
CA ILE A 57 -9.93 -3.71 2.30
C ILE A 57 -10.59 -3.76 0.90
N ASP A 58 -11.31 -4.83 0.61
CA ASP A 58 -12.00 -5.00 -0.67
C ASP A 58 -13.16 -4.02 -0.82
N TYR A 59 -13.87 -3.70 0.27
CA TYR A 59 -14.91 -2.67 0.29
C TYR A 59 -14.32 -1.29 -0.05
N GLU A 60 -13.24 -0.89 0.61
CA GLU A 60 -12.57 0.38 0.32
C GLU A 60 -12.08 0.42 -1.14
N ALA A 61 -11.51 -0.68 -1.63
CA ALA A 61 -11.05 -0.74 -3.02
C ALA A 61 -12.19 -0.57 -4.03
N ARG A 62 -13.35 -1.18 -3.78
CA ARG A 62 -14.55 -0.98 -4.60
C ARG A 62 -15.08 0.44 -4.50
N LEU A 63 -15.09 1.03 -3.31
CA LEU A 63 -15.54 2.40 -3.09
C LEU A 63 -14.67 3.39 -3.87
N LEU A 64 -13.35 3.30 -3.74
CA LEU A 64 -12.41 4.19 -4.44
C LEU A 64 -12.56 4.10 -5.96
N ARG A 65 -12.72 2.90 -6.52
CA ARG A 65 -12.99 2.72 -7.96
C ARG A 65 -14.29 3.40 -8.40
N ARG A 66 -15.37 3.27 -7.61
CA ARG A 66 -16.66 3.90 -7.92
C ARG A 66 -16.58 5.41 -7.84
N VAL A 67 -15.94 5.94 -6.80
CA VAL A 67 -15.77 7.40 -6.62
C VAL A 67 -14.89 7.98 -7.73
N ALA A 68 -13.81 7.31 -8.12
CA ALA A 68 -12.99 7.70 -9.26
C ALA A 68 -13.79 7.71 -10.58
N ALA A 69 -14.63 6.69 -10.81
CA ALA A 69 -15.49 6.62 -11.99
C ALA A 69 -16.54 7.74 -12.07
N LEU A 70 -16.88 8.36 -10.94
CA LEU A 70 -17.73 9.55 -10.88
C LEU A 70 -16.97 10.87 -11.13
N GLY A 71 -15.68 10.81 -11.45
CA GLY A 71 -14.85 11.98 -11.76
C GLY A 71 -14.32 12.73 -10.53
N TRP A 72 -14.40 12.12 -9.35
CA TRP A 72 -13.89 12.73 -8.12
C TRP A 72 -12.35 12.64 -8.08
N PRO A 73 -11.66 13.65 -7.52
CA PRO A 73 -10.20 13.68 -7.44
C PRO A 73 -9.70 12.77 -6.32
N VAL A 74 -9.65 11.46 -6.58
CA VAL A 74 -9.12 10.45 -5.67
C VAL A 74 -7.93 9.74 -6.31
N ALA A 75 -7.02 9.21 -5.48
CA ALA A 75 -5.92 8.39 -5.97
C ALA A 75 -6.47 7.06 -6.54
N PRO A 76 -6.29 6.76 -7.83
CA PRO A 76 -6.74 5.50 -8.41
C PRO A 76 -5.91 4.33 -7.88
N ILE A 77 -6.56 3.18 -7.75
CA ILE A 77 -5.89 1.93 -7.40
C ILE A 77 -5.26 1.35 -8.65
N VAL A 78 -3.92 1.36 -8.72
CA VAL A 78 -3.15 0.82 -9.85
C VAL A 78 -3.22 -0.69 -9.89
N GLU A 79 -3.08 -1.35 -8.74
CA GLU A 79 -3.17 -2.80 -8.60
C GLU A 79 -3.99 -3.17 -7.37
N GLY A 80 -4.73 -4.28 -7.45
CA GLY A 80 -5.62 -4.72 -6.37
C GLY A 80 -4.86 -5.08 -5.09
N PRO A 81 -5.58 -5.18 -3.95
CA PRO A 81 -4.98 -5.67 -2.71
C PRO A 81 -4.41 -7.08 -2.90
N LEU A 82 -3.22 -7.31 -2.37
CA LEU A 82 -2.59 -8.62 -2.35
C LEU A 82 -2.22 -9.02 -0.93
N GLU A 83 -2.15 -10.32 -0.71
CA GLU A 83 -1.58 -10.89 0.49
C GLU A 83 -0.13 -11.29 0.20
N ALA A 84 0.78 -10.77 1.00
CA ALA A 84 2.18 -11.14 0.99
C ALA A 84 2.67 -11.24 2.43
N GLN A 85 3.54 -12.21 2.67
CA GLN A 85 4.22 -12.36 3.96
C GLN A 85 5.27 -11.25 4.07
N GLY A 86 4.84 -10.06 4.49
CA GLY A 86 5.77 -8.99 4.87
C GLY A 86 6.44 -9.37 6.19
N ALA A 87 7.77 -9.51 6.17
CA ALA A 87 8.57 -9.71 7.37
C ALA A 87 8.24 -8.65 8.44
N MET A 88 8.29 -9.10 9.70
CA MET A 88 8.36 -8.23 10.88
C MET A 88 9.53 -7.26 10.77
#